data_AF-A0A534W8H6-F1
#
_entry.id   AF-A0A534W8H6-F1
#
_cell.length_a   1.000
_cell.length_b   1.000
_cell.length_c   1.000
_cell.angle_alpha   90.00
_cell.angle_beta   90.00
_cell.angle_gamma   90.00
#
_symmetry.space_group_name_H-M   'P 1'
#
loop_
_entity.id
_entity.type
_entity.pdbx_description
1 polymer ?
#
loop_
_entity_poly.entity_id
_entity_poly.type
_entity_poly.pdbx_seq_one_letter_code
_entity_poly.pdbx_strand_id
1 'polypeptide(L)'
;MGSGECGHLDADGTPNFFPLACGGLYFGGANVGVPLPSKVPDQGSSITNAACASGTTLTLTGASASETAGGTPPNNRCVQGLTTKLNTACLVNADCASTCTTTTDCSPGAACNAGACSNAKCAQTRCTNAGCLFGPPLPIPNSSHTGLATSTCVINTITANASGTADCNAGSTSGLSLPLRSGIFLTGDLMPMRCSGGTTPGANCSGGGGCGTTLACGGAGTCVNDTGRCRAPDPANTPCCSDADCTASGTCETGACVGGANANLGCITDADCPSSTCKTFIQTCPICNATSNKCNAGINDTLACTPGDSAIDGDYPTSHDCPPPPASSLGALPISFVLDSGTVTKTAVDLTDQVNVFCAFCKNKALNSFARRCGGTPAGSVCTGNTGTTGAPCSVAAPCLPIPCTANADCSGQTQSPGFTSCGQRTSGAFTASNIARTIVETGSPSGPLTVGGAGAPS
;
A
#
# COMPACT_ATOMS: atom_id res chain seq x y z
N MET A 1 -14.81 -2.81 -8.36
CA MET A 1 -14.42 -1.40 -8.63
C MET A 1 -15.14 -0.94 -9.90
N GLY A 2 -15.52 0.33 -9.99
CA GLY A 2 -16.01 0.92 -11.26
C GLY A 2 -14.91 0.99 -12.31
N SER A 3 -15.26 1.17 -13.58
CA SER A 3 -14.32 1.44 -14.68
C SER A 3 -14.60 2.82 -15.27
N GLY A 4 -13.59 3.45 -15.87
CA GLY A 4 -13.70 4.80 -16.43
C GLY A 4 -13.36 5.90 -15.41
N GLU A 5 -14.02 7.04 -15.54
CA GLU A 5 -13.80 8.23 -14.70
C GLU A 5 -14.76 8.24 -13.51
N CYS A 6 -14.21 8.27 -12.29
CA CYS A 6 -14.97 8.34 -11.04
C CYS A 6 -14.78 9.68 -10.32
N GLY A 7 -14.16 10.67 -10.96
CA GLY A 7 -13.92 11.97 -10.34
C GLY A 7 -13.12 12.90 -11.24
N HIS A 8 -12.82 14.08 -10.71
CA HIS A 8 -12.00 15.08 -11.40
C HIS A 8 -11.35 16.04 -10.39
N LEU A 9 -10.38 16.78 -10.88
CA LEU A 9 -9.79 17.93 -10.22
C LEU A 9 -10.24 19.22 -10.90
N ASP A 10 -10.57 20.21 -10.09
CA ASP A 10 -10.75 21.60 -10.51
C ASP A 10 -9.55 22.42 -10.08
N ALA A 11 -9.18 23.40 -10.89
CA ALA A 11 -8.27 24.47 -10.51
C ALA A 11 -8.97 25.83 -10.66
N ASP A 12 -8.39 26.89 -10.12
CA ASP A 12 -8.97 28.23 -10.15
C ASP A 12 -9.21 28.68 -11.61
N GLY A 13 -10.47 28.80 -12.01
CA GLY A 13 -10.86 29.20 -13.37
C GLY A 13 -10.80 28.08 -14.43
N THR A 14 -10.40 26.86 -14.07
CA THR A 14 -10.33 25.71 -14.98
C THR A 14 -10.99 24.48 -14.32
N PRO A 15 -12.32 24.35 -14.41
CA PRO A 15 -13.02 23.18 -13.86
C PRO A 15 -12.70 21.93 -14.68
N ASN A 16 -12.75 20.76 -14.06
CA ASN A 16 -12.54 19.44 -14.66
C ASN A 16 -11.23 19.32 -15.46
N PHE A 17 -10.15 19.97 -15.04
CA PHE A 17 -8.90 20.00 -15.83
C PHE A 17 -8.13 18.67 -15.82
N PHE A 18 -8.43 17.77 -14.86
CA PHE A 18 -7.79 16.47 -14.75
C PHE A 18 -8.80 15.41 -14.29
N PRO A 19 -9.06 14.36 -15.08
CA PRO A 19 -9.97 13.28 -14.69
C PRO A 19 -9.31 12.32 -13.69
N LEU A 20 -10.12 11.76 -12.79
CA LEU A 20 -9.69 10.71 -11.85
C LEU A 20 -10.31 9.37 -12.26
N ALA A 21 -9.47 8.44 -12.69
CA ALA A 21 -9.87 7.07 -12.98
C ALA A 21 -10.39 6.35 -11.73
N CYS A 22 -11.43 5.55 -11.90
CA CYS A 22 -11.97 4.65 -10.88
C CYS A 22 -10.90 3.67 -10.37
N GLY A 23 -10.91 3.39 -9.07
CA GLY A 23 -10.02 2.40 -8.44
C GLY A 23 -8.54 2.80 -8.37
N GLY A 24 -8.21 4.05 -8.69
CA GLY A 24 -6.86 4.59 -8.56
C GLY A 24 -6.58 5.14 -7.16
N LEU A 25 -5.35 4.95 -6.67
CA LEU A 25 -4.82 5.65 -5.52
C LEU A 25 -4.01 6.86 -5.98
N TYR A 26 -4.42 8.06 -5.55
CA TYR A 26 -3.78 9.33 -5.86
C TYR A 26 -3.12 9.91 -4.62
N PHE A 27 -1.89 10.42 -4.77
CA PHE A 27 -1.14 11.03 -3.67
C PHE A 27 -0.14 12.07 -4.17
N GLY A 28 0.32 12.94 -3.28
CA GLY A 28 1.22 14.05 -3.62
C GLY A 28 0.48 15.35 -3.93
N GLY A 29 1.26 16.40 -4.21
CA GLY A 29 0.78 17.75 -4.54
C GLY A 29 0.97 18.08 -6.01
N ALA A 30 0.96 19.36 -6.37
CA ALA A 30 1.45 19.79 -7.69
C ALA A 30 2.90 19.32 -7.88
N ASN A 31 3.24 18.84 -9.07
CA ASN A 31 4.54 18.20 -9.38
C ASN A 31 4.75 16.84 -8.69
N VAL A 32 3.82 15.90 -8.91
CA VAL A 32 3.99 14.51 -8.46
C VAL A 32 5.19 13.86 -9.16
N GLY A 33 6.07 13.24 -8.37
CA GLY A 33 7.29 12.58 -8.85
C GLY A 33 7.16 11.07 -9.09
N VAL A 34 5.93 10.55 -9.08
CA VAL A 34 5.59 9.16 -9.40
C VAL A 34 4.43 9.15 -10.39
N PRO A 35 4.37 8.20 -11.32
CA PRO A 35 3.20 8.03 -12.17
C PRO A 35 1.94 7.73 -11.35
N LEU A 36 0.82 8.35 -11.73
CA LEU A 36 -0.48 8.19 -11.08
C LEU A 36 -1.59 7.88 -12.10
N PRO A 37 -2.66 7.20 -11.66
CA PRO A 37 -2.85 6.62 -10.32
C PRO A 37 -1.96 5.41 -10.06
N SER A 38 -1.63 5.17 -8.78
CA SER A 38 -1.17 3.85 -8.38
C SER A 38 -2.36 2.89 -8.40
N LYS A 39 -2.16 1.69 -8.96
CA LYS A 39 -3.20 0.66 -9.01
C LYS A 39 -3.42 0.08 -7.61
N VAL A 40 -4.67 0.05 -7.19
CA VAL A 40 -5.07 -0.55 -5.91
C VAL A 40 -5.58 -1.97 -6.17
N PRO A 41 -5.18 -2.98 -5.36
CA PRO A 41 -5.80 -4.29 -5.41
C PRO A 41 -7.30 -4.17 -5.21
N ASP A 42 -8.05 -4.68 -6.18
CA ASP A 42 -9.49 -4.46 -6.32
C ASP A 42 -10.35 -5.46 -5.55
N GLN A 43 -9.73 -6.42 -4.85
CA GLN A 43 -10.40 -7.56 -4.22
C GLN A 43 -10.06 -7.74 -2.73
N GLY A 44 -9.53 -6.70 -2.07
CA GLY A 44 -9.41 -6.71 -0.61
C GLY A 44 -10.77 -6.92 0.06
N SER A 45 -10.89 -7.90 0.95
CA SER A 45 -12.11 -8.16 1.72
C SER A 45 -11.89 -7.99 3.22
N SER A 46 -12.88 -7.39 3.88
CA SER A 46 -12.93 -7.18 5.33
C SER A 46 -14.36 -7.41 5.82
N ILE A 47 -14.49 -7.91 7.04
CA ILE A 47 -15.77 -8.24 7.68
C ILE A 47 -16.06 -7.18 8.72
N THR A 48 -17.28 -6.64 8.67
CA THR A 48 -17.80 -5.61 9.57
C THR A 48 -19.08 -6.15 10.20
N ASN A 49 -19.31 -5.85 11.47
CA ASN A 49 -20.56 -6.18 12.14
C ASN A 49 -21.66 -5.27 11.62
N ALA A 50 -22.83 -5.84 11.33
CA ALA A 50 -24.01 -5.10 10.93
C ALA A 50 -25.16 -5.42 11.89
N ALA A 51 -25.82 -4.38 12.40
CA ALA A 51 -26.99 -4.48 13.24
C ALA A 51 -28.15 -3.71 12.62
N CYS A 52 -29.35 -4.30 12.60
CA CYS A 52 -30.55 -3.62 12.11
C CYS A 52 -30.95 -2.50 13.07
N ALA A 53 -30.83 -1.25 12.61
CA ALA A 53 -31.52 -0.13 13.23
C ALA A 53 -32.89 -0.05 12.56
N SER A 54 -33.97 -0.37 13.29
CA SER A 54 -35.39 -0.36 12.85
C SER A 54 -35.66 0.18 11.43
N GLY A 55 -36.22 -0.65 10.54
CA GLY A 55 -36.47 -0.27 9.14
C GLY A 55 -35.41 -0.84 8.20
N THR A 56 -34.92 -0.02 7.25
CA THR A 56 -33.98 -0.43 6.19
C THR A 56 -32.52 -0.07 6.48
N THR A 57 -32.27 0.59 7.61
CA THR A 57 -30.94 1.08 7.98
C THR A 57 -30.17 0.04 8.79
N LEU A 58 -28.95 -0.24 8.38
CA LEU A 58 -27.98 -1.04 9.12
C LEU A 58 -26.96 -0.11 9.78
N THR A 59 -26.75 -0.28 11.08
CA THR A 59 -25.59 0.29 11.76
C THR A 59 -24.41 -0.64 11.57
N LEU A 60 -23.30 -0.10 11.05
CA LEU A 60 -22.06 -0.83 10.84
C LEU A 60 -21.07 -0.53 11.97
N THR A 61 -20.48 -1.56 12.55
CA THR A 61 -19.47 -1.47 13.62
C THR A 61 -18.31 -2.44 13.36
N GLY A 62 -17.15 -2.18 13.93
CA GLY A 62 -15.99 -3.06 13.76
C GLY A 62 -16.27 -4.49 14.24
N ALA A 63 -15.79 -5.47 13.46
CA ALA A 63 -15.72 -6.87 13.87
C ALA A 63 -14.33 -7.20 14.44
N SER A 64 -14.28 -7.94 15.54
CA SER A 64 -13.04 -8.42 16.17
C SER A 64 -12.45 -9.62 15.44
N ALA A 65 -11.15 -9.86 15.64
CA ALA A 65 -10.49 -11.06 15.12
C ALA A 65 -11.16 -12.37 15.57
N SER A 66 -11.72 -12.41 16.78
CA SER A 66 -12.47 -13.57 17.29
C SER A 66 -13.79 -13.80 16.57
N GLU A 67 -14.52 -12.73 16.24
CA GLU A 67 -15.79 -12.83 15.51
C GLU A 67 -15.58 -13.27 14.06
N THR A 68 -14.41 -12.97 13.50
CA THR A 68 -14.02 -13.34 12.13
C THR A 68 -13.11 -14.57 12.10
N ALA A 69 -13.08 -15.38 13.15
CA ALA A 69 -12.29 -16.60 13.17
C ALA A 69 -12.79 -17.62 12.13
N GLY A 70 -11.92 -18.55 11.70
CA GLY A 70 -12.24 -19.57 10.70
C GLY A 70 -11.80 -19.18 9.29
N GLY A 71 -12.51 -19.67 8.27
CA GLY A 71 -12.12 -19.55 6.86
C GLY A 71 -11.16 -20.65 6.38
N THR A 72 -11.17 -20.90 5.08
CA THR A 72 -10.22 -21.80 4.41
C THR A 72 -9.64 -21.07 3.21
N PRO A 73 -8.39 -20.58 3.27
CA PRO A 73 -7.47 -20.60 4.43
C PRO A 73 -7.92 -19.71 5.59
N PRO A 74 -7.33 -19.86 6.80
CA PRO A 74 -7.75 -19.08 7.97
C PRO A 74 -7.71 -17.57 7.74
N ASN A 75 -8.75 -16.89 8.19
CA ASN A 75 -8.94 -15.44 8.16
C ASN A 75 -7.88 -14.69 8.97
N ASN A 76 -7.39 -15.31 10.04
CA ASN A 76 -6.31 -14.81 10.86
C ASN A 76 -5.26 -15.91 10.98
N ARG A 77 -3.98 -15.61 10.71
CA ARG A 77 -2.95 -16.65 10.67
C ARG A 77 -1.59 -16.21 11.19
N CYS A 78 -0.84 -17.17 11.69
CA CYS A 78 0.52 -16.92 12.14
C CYS A 78 1.44 -16.74 10.95
N VAL A 79 2.07 -15.56 10.88
CA VAL A 79 2.99 -15.18 9.80
C VAL A 79 4.45 -15.18 10.25
N GLN A 80 4.68 -15.15 11.57
CA GLN A 80 5.98 -15.28 12.21
C GLN A 80 5.80 -15.94 13.57
N GLY A 81 6.84 -16.58 14.10
CA GLY A 81 6.82 -17.28 15.38
C GLY A 81 7.28 -18.72 15.23
N LEU A 82 6.64 -19.64 15.95
CA LEU A 82 6.96 -21.07 15.89
C LEU A 82 6.75 -21.62 14.47
N THR A 83 7.76 -22.27 13.90
CA THR A 83 7.75 -22.81 12.53
C THR A 83 6.55 -23.72 12.26
N THR A 84 6.14 -24.52 13.25
CA THR A 84 4.99 -25.44 13.15
C THR A 84 3.63 -24.72 13.18
N LYS A 85 3.60 -23.44 13.54
CA LYS A 85 2.38 -22.62 13.61
C LYS A 85 2.20 -21.74 12.38
N LEU A 86 3.19 -21.61 11.50
CA LEU A 86 3.06 -20.79 10.29
C LEU A 86 1.82 -21.20 9.46
N ASN A 87 1.04 -20.22 9.00
CA ASN A 87 -0.25 -20.36 8.32
C ASN A 87 -1.38 -21.06 9.09
N THR A 88 -1.16 -21.42 10.36
CA THR A 88 -2.24 -21.91 11.22
C THR A 88 -3.06 -20.74 11.78
N ALA A 89 -4.31 -21.02 12.15
CA ALA A 89 -5.21 -20.01 12.71
C ALA A 89 -4.68 -19.41 14.02
N CYS A 90 -4.87 -18.10 14.20
CA CYS A 90 -4.54 -17.39 15.45
C CYS A 90 -5.54 -16.27 15.71
N LEU A 91 -5.62 -15.80 16.95
CA LEU A 91 -6.36 -14.60 17.33
C LEU A 91 -5.42 -13.50 17.81
N VAL A 92 -4.31 -13.88 18.44
CA VAL A 92 -3.31 -12.96 18.98
C VAL A 92 -1.90 -13.45 18.68
N ASN A 93 -0.90 -12.57 18.80
CA ASN A 93 0.50 -12.93 18.56
C ASN A 93 0.98 -14.09 19.46
N ALA A 94 0.44 -14.22 20.67
CA ALA A 94 0.83 -15.27 21.61
C ALA A 94 0.55 -16.69 21.08
N ASP A 95 -0.50 -16.86 20.26
CA ASP A 95 -0.85 -18.14 19.64
C ASP A 95 0.25 -18.62 18.69
N CYS A 96 1.03 -17.68 18.15
CA CYS A 96 2.14 -17.92 17.23
C CYS A 96 3.47 -18.10 17.96
N ALA A 97 3.58 -17.70 19.23
CA ALA A 97 4.83 -17.73 19.98
C ALA A 97 5.17 -19.14 20.45
N SER A 98 4.20 -19.80 21.12
CA SER A 98 4.17 -21.20 21.60
C SER A 98 5.50 -21.76 22.17
N THR A 99 5.54 -23.02 22.60
CA THR A 99 6.77 -23.61 23.18
C THR A 99 7.85 -23.82 22.11
N CYS A 100 8.96 -23.09 22.22
CA CYS A 100 10.20 -23.33 21.48
C CYS A 100 11.31 -23.83 22.42
N THR A 101 12.31 -24.51 21.87
CA THR A 101 13.49 -25.02 22.57
C THR A 101 14.77 -24.36 22.08
N THR A 102 14.81 -23.99 20.80
CA THR A 102 15.97 -23.42 20.13
C THR A 102 15.55 -22.32 19.16
N THR A 103 16.50 -21.53 18.67
CA THR A 103 16.23 -20.49 17.67
C THR A 103 15.75 -21.04 16.33
N THR A 104 16.06 -22.31 16.00
CA THR A 104 15.59 -22.94 14.75
C THR A 104 14.10 -23.28 14.78
N ASP A 105 13.51 -23.33 15.97
CA ASP A 105 12.06 -23.51 16.12
C ASP A 105 11.30 -22.23 15.70
N CYS A 106 11.98 -21.09 15.66
CA CYS A 106 11.37 -19.79 15.38
C CYS A 106 11.69 -19.29 13.96
N SER A 107 10.64 -19.06 13.18
CA SER A 107 10.73 -18.60 11.80
C SER A 107 10.07 -17.22 11.62
N PRO A 108 10.68 -16.31 10.83
CA PRO A 108 12.04 -16.37 10.30
C PRO A 108 13.07 -15.92 11.34
N GLY A 109 14.05 -16.78 11.66
CA GLY A 109 15.29 -16.41 12.35
C GLY A 109 15.15 -15.57 13.63
N ALA A 110 14.45 -16.09 14.64
CA ALA A 110 14.24 -15.37 15.90
C ALA A 110 14.73 -16.12 17.13
N ALA A 111 14.95 -15.34 18.20
CA ALA A 111 15.35 -15.91 19.48
C ALA A 111 14.17 -16.64 20.14
N CYS A 112 14.46 -17.81 20.69
CA CYS A 112 13.58 -18.51 21.61
C CYS A 112 13.86 -18.00 23.04
N ASN A 113 13.00 -17.13 23.55
CA ASN A 113 13.17 -16.48 24.85
C ASN A 113 12.16 -17.04 25.85
N ALA A 114 12.65 -17.61 26.95
CA ALA A 114 11.82 -18.23 27.98
C ALA A 114 10.81 -19.26 27.39
N GLY A 115 11.24 -19.99 26.36
CA GLY A 115 10.42 -20.98 25.69
C GLY A 115 9.39 -20.41 24.70
N ALA A 116 9.49 -19.14 24.29
CA ALA A 116 8.60 -18.53 23.29
C ALA A 116 9.36 -17.78 22.19
N CYS A 117 8.87 -17.86 20.95
CA CYS A 117 9.46 -17.13 19.83
C CYS A 117 9.23 -15.62 19.94
N SER A 118 10.31 -14.85 19.97
CA SER A 118 10.28 -13.39 20.18
C SER A 118 9.68 -12.58 19.02
N ASN A 119 9.59 -13.16 17.82
CA ASN A 119 9.03 -12.54 16.61
C ASN A 119 7.57 -12.93 16.33
N ALA A 120 6.90 -13.60 17.27
CA ALA A 120 5.57 -14.14 17.03
C ALA A 120 4.57 -13.08 16.55
N LYS A 121 3.92 -13.35 15.41
CA LYS A 121 2.99 -12.42 14.78
C LYS A 121 1.79 -13.13 14.20
N CYS A 122 0.61 -12.71 14.66
CA CYS A 122 -0.67 -13.05 14.07
C CYS A 122 -1.08 -11.94 13.09
N ALA A 123 -1.30 -12.30 11.83
CA ALA A 123 -1.91 -11.43 10.84
C ALA A 123 -3.43 -11.58 10.90
N GLN A 124 -4.14 -10.53 11.31
CA GLN A 124 -5.60 -10.51 11.38
C GLN A 124 -6.15 -9.81 10.14
N THR A 125 -6.52 -10.55 9.08
CA THR A 125 -6.70 -9.95 7.74
C THR A 125 -8.15 -9.75 7.30
N ARG A 126 -9.12 -10.23 8.09
CA ARG A 126 -10.56 -10.12 7.74
C ARG A 126 -11.40 -9.35 8.75
N CYS A 127 -10.81 -8.81 9.81
CA CYS A 127 -11.55 -8.05 10.82
C CYS A 127 -11.46 -6.53 10.59
N THR A 128 -12.29 -5.77 11.31
CA THR A 128 -12.39 -4.31 11.15
C THR A 128 -12.30 -3.52 12.45
N ASN A 129 -11.87 -4.18 13.54
CA ASN A 129 -11.47 -3.52 14.77
C ASN A 129 -10.05 -2.93 14.68
N ALA A 130 -9.73 -2.05 15.61
CA ALA A 130 -8.37 -1.54 15.78
C ALA A 130 -7.36 -2.70 15.93
N GLY A 131 -6.26 -2.63 15.19
CA GLY A 131 -5.22 -3.66 15.12
C GLY A 131 -5.34 -4.61 13.94
N CYS A 132 -6.50 -4.70 13.29
CA CYS A 132 -6.72 -5.52 12.09
C CYS A 132 -5.98 -4.94 10.87
N LEU A 133 -5.56 -5.82 9.96
CA LEU A 133 -4.94 -5.44 8.68
C LEU A 133 -6.02 -5.14 7.65
N PHE A 134 -5.77 -4.15 6.78
CA PHE A 134 -6.71 -3.73 5.74
C PHE A 134 -6.17 -4.07 4.35
N GLY A 135 -6.79 -5.05 3.69
CA GLY A 135 -6.33 -5.57 2.40
C GLY A 135 -4.96 -6.26 2.48
N PRO A 136 -4.46 -6.84 1.39
CA PRO A 136 -3.07 -7.32 1.31
C PRO A 136 -2.08 -6.14 1.25
N PRO A 137 -0.76 -6.35 1.46
CA PRO A 137 0.25 -5.32 1.26
C PRO A 137 0.12 -4.67 -0.13
N LEU A 138 0.06 -3.34 -0.17
CA LEU A 138 -0.15 -2.57 -1.39
C LEU A 138 1.20 -2.21 -2.03
N PRO A 139 1.54 -2.75 -3.21
CA PRO A 139 2.69 -2.30 -3.96
C PRO A 139 2.42 -0.92 -4.58
N ILE A 140 3.32 0.02 -4.37
CA ILE A 140 3.32 1.34 -5.02
C ILE A 140 4.63 1.48 -5.80
N PRO A 141 4.68 0.95 -7.04
CA PRO A 141 5.84 1.07 -7.89
C PRO A 141 5.99 2.50 -8.39
N ASN A 142 7.21 3.04 -8.34
CA ASN A 142 7.55 4.24 -9.09
C ASN A 142 8.09 3.84 -10.46
N SER A 143 7.19 3.70 -11.42
CA SER A 143 7.53 3.33 -12.79
C SER A 143 8.17 4.44 -13.61
N SER A 144 8.44 5.63 -13.03
CA SER A 144 9.23 6.64 -13.74
C SER A 144 10.58 6.09 -14.16
N HIS A 145 11.14 6.65 -15.23
CA HIS A 145 12.47 6.28 -15.71
C HIS A 145 13.51 6.39 -14.57
N THR A 146 14.22 5.30 -14.27
CA THR A 146 15.13 5.13 -13.10
C THR A 146 14.48 5.23 -11.71
N GLY A 147 13.16 5.30 -11.62
CA GLY A 147 12.38 5.50 -10.40
C GLY A 147 12.34 4.32 -9.43
N LEU A 148 12.78 3.12 -9.86
CA LEU A 148 12.77 1.85 -9.12
C LEU A 148 13.12 1.98 -7.65
N ALA A 149 14.22 2.67 -7.33
CA ALA A 149 14.76 2.78 -5.98
C ALA A 149 13.85 3.53 -5.00
N THR A 150 12.85 4.26 -5.51
CA THR A 150 11.90 5.05 -4.71
C THR A 150 10.53 4.37 -4.54
N SER A 151 10.36 3.17 -5.07
CA SER A 151 9.13 2.37 -4.94
C SER A 151 8.91 1.91 -3.51
N THR A 152 7.64 1.91 -3.08
CA THR A 152 7.27 1.56 -1.70
C THR A 152 6.23 0.45 -1.58
N CYS A 153 6.41 -0.46 -0.62
CA CYS A 153 5.38 -1.39 -0.20
C CYS A 153 4.63 -0.79 0.99
N VAL A 154 3.29 -0.84 0.98
CA VAL A 154 2.46 -0.24 2.02
C VAL A 154 1.65 -1.31 2.75
N ILE A 155 1.73 -1.32 4.09
CA ILE A 155 0.86 -2.13 4.95
C ILE A 155 -0.15 -1.22 5.62
N ASN A 156 -1.42 -1.46 5.38
CA ASN A 156 -2.50 -0.73 6.03
C ASN A 156 -2.98 -1.49 7.27
N THR A 157 -3.06 -0.80 8.40
CA THR A 157 -3.57 -1.32 9.67
C THR A 157 -4.65 -0.40 10.21
N ILE A 158 -5.75 -0.96 10.67
CA ILE A 158 -6.87 -0.23 11.25
C ILE A 158 -6.48 0.29 12.63
N THR A 159 -6.73 1.57 12.89
CA THR A 159 -6.34 2.28 14.12
C THR A 159 -7.51 2.58 15.05
N ALA A 160 -8.73 2.51 14.54
CA ALA A 160 -9.96 2.60 15.32
C ALA A 160 -11.02 1.70 14.69
N ASN A 161 -11.95 1.20 15.50
CA ASN A 161 -13.01 0.31 15.02
C ASN A 161 -13.83 0.97 13.91
N ALA A 162 -14.24 0.18 12.93
CA ALA A 162 -15.12 0.65 11.87
C ALA A 162 -16.42 1.23 12.41
N SER A 163 -16.94 2.23 11.70
CA SER A 163 -18.25 2.82 11.98
C SER A 163 -18.88 3.33 10.70
N GLY A 164 -20.19 3.17 10.55
CA GLY A 164 -20.93 3.76 9.43
C GLY A 164 -22.36 3.27 9.37
N THR A 165 -23.05 3.55 8.28
CA THR A 165 -24.41 3.08 8.04
C THR A 165 -24.56 2.52 6.63
N ALA A 166 -25.49 1.60 6.45
CA ALA A 166 -25.90 1.11 5.13
C ALA A 166 -27.43 1.08 5.02
N ASP A 167 -27.94 1.15 3.80
CA ASP A 167 -29.35 0.96 3.49
C ASP A 167 -29.52 -0.33 2.68
N CYS A 168 -30.25 -1.30 3.22
CA CYS A 168 -30.42 -2.61 2.60
C CYS A 168 -31.40 -2.61 1.42
N ASN A 169 -32.29 -1.63 1.32
CA ASN A 169 -33.18 -1.48 0.16
C ASN A 169 -32.44 -0.82 -1.02
N ALA A 170 -31.64 0.19 -0.74
CA ALA A 170 -30.88 0.91 -1.77
C ALA A 170 -29.57 0.20 -2.16
N GLY A 171 -29.09 -0.75 -1.35
CA GLY A 171 -27.77 -1.36 -1.53
C GLY A 171 -26.62 -0.35 -1.34
N SER A 172 -26.87 0.73 -0.60
CA SER A 172 -25.92 1.84 -0.45
C SER A 172 -25.23 1.79 0.91
N THR A 173 -23.97 2.19 0.95
CA THR A 173 -23.21 2.41 2.19
C THR A 173 -22.93 3.91 2.31
N SER A 174 -23.21 4.46 3.47
CA SER A 174 -23.00 5.86 3.80
C SER A 174 -21.88 5.97 4.83
N GLY A 175 -20.77 6.57 4.41
CA GLY A 175 -19.64 6.93 5.26
C GLY A 175 -19.08 5.80 6.12
N LEU A 176 -18.89 4.58 5.60
CA LEU A 176 -18.17 3.55 6.35
C LEU A 176 -16.72 4.00 6.52
N SER A 177 -16.40 4.43 7.74
CA SER A 177 -15.11 4.96 8.13
C SER A 177 -14.22 3.87 8.71
N LEU A 178 -13.00 3.78 8.19
CA LEU A 178 -11.92 2.95 8.70
C LEU A 178 -10.68 3.84 8.83
N PRO A 179 -10.38 4.35 10.04
CA PRO A 179 -9.13 5.06 10.28
C PRO A 179 -7.96 4.10 10.14
N LEU A 180 -7.09 4.32 9.16
CA LEU A 180 -5.93 3.49 8.85
C LEU A 180 -4.62 4.14 9.28
N ARG A 181 -3.62 3.30 9.48
CA ARG A 181 -2.21 3.63 9.53
C ARG A 181 -1.53 2.86 8.41
N SER A 182 -0.93 3.57 7.48
CA SER A 182 -0.20 3.03 6.34
C SER A 182 1.29 3.00 6.66
N GLY A 183 1.82 1.84 7.03
CA GLY A 183 3.25 1.61 7.16
C GLY A 183 3.91 1.54 5.79
N ILE A 184 4.88 2.41 5.54
CA ILE A 184 5.54 2.57 4.23
C ILE A 184 6.93 1.94 4.32
N PHE A 185 7.28 1.12 3.34
CA PHE A 185 8.56 0.44 3.26
C PHE A 185 9.23 0.78 1.92
N LEU A 186 10.40 1.43 1.95
CA LEU A 186 11.21 1.73 0.76
C LEU A 186 12.00 0.50 0.35
N THR A 187 11.35 -0.33 -0.45
CA THR A 187 11.88 -1.64 -0.86
C THR A 187 12.54 -1.60 -2.23
N GLY A 188 12.18 -0.62 -3.06
CA GLY A 188 12.61 -0.59 -4.44
C GLY A 188 12.00 -1.75 -5.23
N ASP A 189 12.79 -2.39 -6.09
CA ASP A 189 12.41 -3.64 -6.73
C ASP A 189 13.06 -4.84 -6.02
N LEU A 190 12.22 -5.72 -5.46
CA LEU A 190 12.65 -6.90 -4.72
C LEU A 190 12.91 -8.11 -5.63
N MET A 191 12.38 -8.12 -6.86
CA MET A 191 12.46 -9.28 -7.75
C MET A 191 12.75 -8.88 -9.22
N PRO A 192 13.91 -8.25 -9.49
CA PRO A 192 14.27 -7.79 -10.83
C PRO A 192 14.53 -8.92 -11.83
N MET A 193 14.88 -10.12 -11.35
CA MET A 193 15.02 -11.34 -12.16
C MET A 193 14.58 -12.55 -11.36
N ARG A 194 13.60 -13.31 -11.88
CA ARG A 194 13.02 -14.44 -11.15
C ARG A 194 12.76 -15.65 -12.02
N CYS A 195 12.70 -16.81 -11.38
CA CYS A 195 12.29 -18.04 -12.03
C CYS A 195 10.77 -18.08 -12.27
N SER A 196 10.36 -18.35 -13.51
CA SER A 196 8.99 -18.73 -13.86
C SER A 196 8.92 -20.24 -14.08
N GLY A 197 8.01 -20.91 -13.37
CA GLY A 197 7.91 -22.36 -13.37
C GLY A 197 9.12 -23.06 -12.74
N GLY A 198 9.27 -24.36 -13.05
CA GLY A 198 10.32 -25.19 -12.45
C GLY A 198 10.08 -25.55 -10.98
N THR A 199 11.13 -25.99 -10.28
CA THR A 199 11.09 -26.40 -8.86
C THR A 199 11.30 -25.25 -7.90
N THR A 200 11.71 -24.07 -8.40
CA THR A 200 11.99 -22.86 -7.62
C THR A 200 11.32 -21.60 -8.19
N PRO A 201 9.99 -21.59 -8.45
CA PRO A 201 9.32 -20.38 -8.94
C PRO A 201 9.53 -19.17 -8.01
N GLY A 202 9.86 -18.03 -8.63
CA GLY A 202 10.12 -16.74 -8.01
C GLY A 202 11.48 -16.60 -7.31
N ALA A 203 12.32 -17.65 -7.30
CA ALA A 203 13.70 -17.52 -6.85
C ALA A 203 14.50 -16.58 -7.77
N ASN A 204 15.44 -15.84 -7.19
CA ASN A 204 16.34 -14.99 -7.97
C ASN A 204 17.25 -15.85 -8.87
N CYS A 205 17.36 -15.48 -10.15
CA CYS A 205 18.20 -16.14 -11.15
C CYS A 205 19.37 -15.28 -11.67
N SER A 206 19.71 -14.18 -10.97
CA SER A 206 20.78 -13.22 -11.27
C SER A 206 22.18 -13.71 -10.86
N GLY A 207 22.77 -14.67 -11.56
CA GLY A 207 24.14 -15.12 -11.31
C GLY A 207 25.23 -14.14 -11.84
N GLY A 208 25.17 -12.85 -11.51
CA GLY A 208 26.34 -11.95 -11.58
C GLY A 208 26.80 -11.39 -12.94
N GLY A 209 25.96 -11.21 -13.97
CA GLY A 209 26.42 -10.46 -15.16
C GLY A 209 25.40 -10.29 -16.28
N GLY A 210 24.58 -9.24 -16.21
CA GLY A 210 23.74 -8.77 -17.33
C GLY A 210 22.27 -9.18 -17.30
N CYS A 211 21.55 -8.74 -18.32
CA CYS A 211 20.09 -8.75 -18.39
C CYS A 211 19.45 -10.07 -18.85
N GLY A 212 20.02 -11.19 -18.41
CA GLY A 212 19.55 -12.53 -18.73
C GLY A 212 20.47 -13.66 -18.22
N THR A 213 19.87 -14.54 -17.43
CA THR A 213 20.14 -15.98 -17.25
C THR A 213 21.59 -16.46 -17.11
N THR A 214 22.19 -16.32 -15.93
CA THR A 214 23.41 -17.08 -15.60
C THR A 214 23.16 -18.24 -14.63
N LEU A 215 21.96 -18.33 -14.02
CA LEU A 215 21.55 -19.48 -13.21
C LEU A 215 20.29 -20.15 -13.75
N ALA A 216 20.35 -21.48 -13.95
CA ALA A 216 19.20 -22.27 -14.37
C ALA A 216 18.18 -22.36 -13.23
N CYS A 217 16.95 -21.94 -13.51
CA CYS A 217 15.80 -22.25 -12.66
C CYS A 217 15.64 -23.76 -12.62
N GLY A 218 15.72 -24.36 -11.41
CA GLY A 218 15.70 -25.82 -11.28
C GLY A 218 14.48 -26.44 -11.99
N GLY A 219 14.69 -27.58 -12.66
CA GLY A 219 13.65 -28.22 -13.49
C GLY A 219 13.46 -27.53 -14.85
N ALA A 220 12.23 -27.53 -15.38
CA ALA A 220 11.86 -26.90 -16.66
C ALA A 220 11.50 -25.40 -16.52
N GLY A 221 12.04 -24.72 -15.50
CA GLY A 221 11.77 -23.29 -15.27
C GLY A 221 12.59 -22.38 -16.17
N THR A 222 12.08 -21.17 -16.42
CA THR A 222 12.77 -20.13 -17.20
C THR A 222 13.08 -18.93 -16.32
N CYS A 223 14.27 -18.35 -16.47
CA CYS A 223 14.60 -17.10 -15.79
C CYS A 223 14.00 -15.94 -16.58
N VAL A 224 13.12 -15.19 -15.94
CA VAL A 224 12.40 -14.04 -16.51
C VAL A 224 13.11 -12.76 -16.09
N ASN A 225 13.34 -11.88 -17.07
CA ASN A 225 13.77 -10.52 -16.84
C ASN A 225 12.55 -9.66 -16.50
N ASP A 226 12.47 -9.25 -15.24
CA ASP A 226 11.49 -8.30 -14.70
C ASP A 226 12.16 -6.94 -14.39
N THR A 227 13.32 -6.66 -14.99
CA THR A 227 14.01 -5.38 -14.80
C THR A 227 13.48 -4.33 -15.77
N GLY A 228 13.42 -4.65 -17.07
CA GLY A 228 12.93 -3.69 -18.05
C GLY A 228 12.85 -4.19 -19.48
N ARG A 229 12.22 -3.39 -20.34
CA ARG A 229 12.22 -3.53 -21.81
C ARG A 229 12.64 -2.24 -22.49
N CYS A 230 13.33 -2.37 -23.61
CA CYS A 230 13.68 -1.21 -24.45
C CYS A 230 12.44 -0.64 -25.15
N ARG A 231 12.45 0.68 -25.38
CA ARG A 231 11.44 1.34 -26.22
C ARG A 231 11.70 1.12 -27.70
N ALA A 232 10.74 1.49 -28.55
CA ALA A 232 11.01 1.67 -29.96
C ALA A 232 12.13 2.72 -30.15
N PRO A 233 13.03 2.55 -31.13
CA PRO A 233 12.96 1.59 -32.24
C PRO A 233 13.68 0.25 -31.99
N ASP A 234 14.07 -0.10 -30.76
CA ASP A 234 14.56 -1.45 -30.47
C ASP A 234 13.44 -2.49 -30.72
N PRO A 235 13.80 -3.76 -31.05
CA PRO A 235 12.81 -4.81 -31.23
C PRO A 235 11.93 -5.01 -29.98
N ALA A 236 10.66 -5.36 -30.20
CA ALA A 236 9.74 -5.71 -29.12
C ALA A 236 10.31 -6.84 -28.24
N ASN A 237 10.07 -6.76 -26.94
CA ASN A 237 10.55 -7.68 -25.91
C ASN A 237 12.08 -7.71 -25.72
N THR A 238 12.83 -6.72 -26.22
CA THR A 238 14.28 -6.60 -25.94
C THR A 238 14.49 -6.33 -24.45
N PRO A 239 15.11 -7.24 -23.69
CA PRO A 239 15.35 -7.07 -22.25
C PRO A 239 16.47 -6.05 -22.00
N CYS A 240 16.34 -5.25 -20.94
CA CYS A 240 17.33 -4.24 -20.56
C CYS A 240 17.40 -4.04 -19.05
N CYS A 241 18.58 -3.64 -18.57
CA CYS A 241 18.91 -3.42 -17.16
C CYS A 241 19.37 -1.99 -16.94
N SER A 242 19.81 -1.36 -18.02
CA SER A 242 20.22 0.03 -18.11
C SER A 242 19.97 0.51 -19.53
N ASP A 243 19.99 1.83 -19.72
CA ASP A 243 19.85 2.47 -21.03
C ASP A 243 20.90 2.00 -22.04
N ALA A 244 22.08 1.61 -21.57
CA ALA A 244 23.17 1.13 -22.41
C ALA A 244 22.83 -0.19 -23.12
N ASP A 245 21.86 -0.96 -22.61
CA ASP A 245 21.40 -2.20 -23.25
C ASP A 245 20.48 -1.91 -24.46
N CYS A 246 19.92 -0.70 -24.54
CA CYS A 246 18.98 -0.29 -25.56
C CYS A 246 19.68 0.52 -26.65
N THR A 247 20.42 -0.17 -27.52
CA THR A 247 21.32 0.49 -28.47
C THR A 247 20.63 1.45 -29.46
N ALA A 248 19.35 1.23 -29.76
CA ALA A 248 18.61 2.05 -30.72
C ALA A 248 17.77 3.15 -30.06
N SER A 249 17.05 2.84 -28.98
CA SER A 249 16.20 3.81 -28.26
C SER A 249 16.96 4.59 -27.18
N GLY A 250 18.03 4.02 -26.63
CA GLY A 250 18.78 4.58 -25.50
C GLY A 250 17.99 4.63 -24.20
N THR A 251 16.86 3.90 -24.09
CA THR A 251 15.96 3.98 -22.94
C THR A 251 15.49 2.61 -22.50
N CYS A 252 15.82 2.24 -21.28
CA CYS A 252 15.34 1.05 -20.61
C CYS A 252 14.23 1.39 -19.62
N GLU A 253 13.04 0.81 -19.80
CA GLU A 253 11.87 1.13 -18.97
C GLU A 253 11.39 -0.07 -18.18
N THR A 254 10.85 0.22 -16.99
CA THR A 254 10.54 -0.75 -15.93
C THR A 254 9.15 -1.37 -16.07
N GLY A 255 8.71 -1.52 -17.30
CA GLY A 255 7.41 -2.02 -17.68
C GLY A 255 7.35 -2.34 -19.16
N ALA A 256 6.29 -3.02 -19.59
CA ALA A 256 6.01 -3.21 -21.00
C ALA A 256 4.52 -3.11 -21.31
N CYS A 257 4.21 -2.62 -22.51
CA CYS A 257 2.83 -2.57 -22.98
C CYS A 257 2.29 -3.99 -23.18
N VAL A 258 1.11 -4.27 -22.63
CA VAL A 258 0.49 -5.61 -22.74
C VAL A 258 -0.11 -5.90 -24.11
N GLY A 259 -0.29 -4.88 -24.96
CA GLY A 259 -0.89 -4.99 -26.27
C GLY A 259 -0.76 -3.73 -27.12
N GLY A 260 -1.48 -3.69 -28.24
CA GLY A 260 -1.45 -2.58 -29.19
C GLY A 260 -0.19 -2.55 -30.06
N ALA A 261 0.02 -1.43 -30.76
CA ALA A 261 1.17 -1.25 -31.65
C ALA A 261 2.52 -1.27 -30.90
N ASN A 262 2.49 -0.93 -29.60
CA ASN A 262 3.66 -0.92 -28.74
C ASN A 262 3.81 -2.21 -27.91
N ALA A 263 3.08 -3.28 -28.23
CA ALA A 263 3.11 -4.52 -27.46
C ALA A 263 4.54 -5.03 -27.19
N ASN A 264 4.83 -5.31 -25.92
CA ASN A 264 6.14 -5.75 -25.41
C ASN A 264 7.29 -4.73 -25.54
N LEU A 265 7.03 -3.48 -25.90
CA LEU A 265 8.02 -2.40 -25.77
C LEU A 265 7.97 -1.78 -24.38
N GLY A 266 9.10 -1.18 -23.97
CA GLY A 266 9.26 -0.46 -22.72
C GLY A 266 8.23 0.64 -22.52
N CYS A 267 7.71 0.76 -21.29
CA CYS A 267 6.76 1.80 -20.90
C CYS A 267 6.93 2.17 -19.42
N ILE A 268 6.48 3.37 -19.07
CA ILE A 268 6.40 3.87 -17.69
C ILE A 268 4.96 4.18 -17.27
N THR A 269 4.08 4.48 -18.24
CA THR A 269 2.66 4.78 -18.02
C THR A 269 1.79 4.21 -19.14
N ASP A 270 0.48 4.12 -18.91
CA ASP A 270 -0.48 3.72 -19.95
C ASP A 270 -0.44 4.64 -21.19
N ALA A 271 -0.01 5.89 -21.05
CA ALA A 271 0.17 6.82 -22.18
C ALA A 271 1.22 6.35 -23.19
N ASP A 272 2.20 5.55 -22.74
CA ASP A 272 3.18 4.92 -23.62
C ASP A 272 2.59 3.74 -24.42
N CYS A 273 1.40 3.28 -24.04
CA CYS A 273 0.73 2.10 -24.57
C CYS A 273 -0.63 2.45 -25.18
N PRO A 274 -0.69 3.16 -26.33
CA PRO A 274 -1.96 3.52 -26.95
C PRO A 274 -2.87 2.31 -27.14
N SER A 275 -4.11 2.43 -26.68
CA SER A 275 -5.13 1.37 -26.73
C SER A 275 -4.79 0.11 -25.91
N SER A 276 -3.88 0.22 -24.95
CA SER A 276 -3.48 -0.85 -24.04
C SER A 276 -3.07 -0.26 -22.67
N THR A 277 -2.44 -1.07 -21.82
CA THR A 277 -1.91 -0.64 -20.53
C THR A 277 -0.43 -0.96 -20.42
N CYS A 278 0.27 -0.15 -19.64
CA CYS A 278 1.63 -0.42 -19.23
C CYS A 278 1.60 -1.32 -18.01
N LYS A 279 2.09 -2.55 -18.18
CA LYS A 279 2.36 -3.45 -17.06
C LYS A 279 3.74 -3.12 -16.52
N THR A 280 3.82 -2.70 -15.27
CA THR A 280 5.11 -2.54 -14.59
C THR A 280 5.73 -3.90 -14.25
N PHE A 281 7.06 -3.95 -14.16
CA PHE A 281 7.78 -5.12 -13.66
C PHE A 281 8.28 -4.95 -12.22
N ILE A 282 8.10 -3.77 -11.63
CA ILE A 282 8.67 -3.41 -10.34
C ILE A 282 7.94 -4.16 -9.21
N GLN A 283 8.63 -5.13 -8.60
CA GLN A 283 8.06 -5.91 -7.52
C GLN A 283 8.39 -5.32 -6.16
N THR A 284 7.53 -4.39 -5.74
CA THR A 284 7.82 -3.59 -4.55
C THR A 284 7.48 -4.30 -3.24
N CYS A 285 6.44 -5.14 -3.24
CA CYS A 285 6.08 -5.98 -2.09
C CYS A 285 6.55 -7.42 -2.32
N PRO A 286 6.92 -8.16 -1.27
CA PRO A 286 7.06 -9.61 -1.38
C PRO A 286 5.73 -10.22 -1.83
N ILE A 287 5.84 -11.22 -2.70
CA ILE A 287 4.69 -11.89 -3.28
C ILE A 287 4.47 -13.23 -2.62
N CYS A 288 3.22 -13.67 -2.56
CA CYS A 288 2.90 -15.06 -2.34
C CYS A 288 2.61 -15.72 -3.68
N ASN A 289 3.48 -16.64 -4.09
CA ASN A 289 3.34 -17.31 -5.38
C ASN A 289 2.10 -18.22 -5.37
N ALA A 290 1.12 -17.93 -6.23
CA ALA A 290 -0.12 -18.70 -6.29
C ALA A 290 0.07 -20.18 -6.72
N THR A 291 1.19 -20.51 -7.37
CA THR A 291 1.49 -21.89 -7.79
C THR A 291 2.21 -22.68 -6.70
N SER A 292 3.23 -22.11 -6.06
CA SER A 292 4.00 -22.81 -5.04
C SER A 292 3.47 -22.62 -3.62
N ASN A 293 2.56 -21.66 -3.39
CA ASN A 293 2.11 -21.19 -2.07
C ASN A 293 3.28 -20.86 -1.14
N LYS A 294 4.33 -20.24 -1.72
CA LYS A 294 5.52 -19.80 -1.00
C LYS A 294 5.79 -18.33 -1.27
N CYS A 295 6.33 -17.65 -0.27
CA CYS A 295 6.78 -16.28 -0.43
C CYS A 295 7.96 -16.23 -1.39
N ASN A 296 7.97 -15.21 -2.25
CA ASN A 296 9.17 -14.80 -2.96
C ASN A 296 9.61 -13.43 -2.44
N ALA A 297 10.88 -13.37 -2.05
CA ALA A 297 11.51 -12.25 -1.37
C ALA A 297 10.92 -11.96 0.03
N GLY A 298 11.43 -10.90 0.66
CA GLY A 298 11.08 -10.53 2.03
C GLY A 298 11.71 -11.46 3.07
N ILE A 299 11.37 -11.21 4.34
CA ILE A 299 11.94 -11.97 5.46
C ILE A 299 11.43 -13.42 5.53
N ASN A 300 10.27 -13.68 4.91
CA ASN A 300 9.65 -15.00 4.85
C ASN A 300 9.93 -15.74 3.52
N ASP A 301 10.96 -15.34 2.76
CA ASP A 301 11.28 -15.96 1.48
C ASP A 301 11.33 -17.50 1.57
N THR A 302 10.73 -18.18 0.59
CA THR A 302 10.54 -19.64 0.51
C THR A 302 9.62 -20.29 1.56
N LEU A 303 9.16 -19.55 2.57
CA LEU A 303 8.19 -20.02 3.55
C LEU A 303 6.78 -20.07 2.96
N ALA A 304 5.94 -20.92 3.53
CA ALA A 304 4.57 -21.08 3.08
C ALA A 304 3.77 -19.78 3.26
N CYS A 305 2.84 -19.51 2.36
CA CYS A 305 1.95 -18.37 2.40
C CYS A 305 0.61 -18.69 1.76
N THR A 306 -0.38 -17.86 2.07
CA THR A 306 -1.66 -17.79 1.37
C THR A 306 -1.65 -16.59 0.43
N PRO A 307 -1.91 -16.80 -0.88
CA PRO A 307 -2.10 -15.73 -1.84
C PRO A 307 -3.18 -14.75 -1.39
N GLY A 308 -2.91 -13.45 -1.48
CA GLY A 308 -3.96 -12.43 -1.39
C GLY A 308 -4.95 -12.56 -2.56
N ASP A 309 -6.14 -11.99 -2.39
CA ASP A 309 -7.25 -12.18 -3.33
C ASP A 309 -7.12 -11.31 -4.60
N SER A 310 -6.00 -10.62 -4.85
CA SER A 310 -5.88 -9.60 -5.90
C SER A 310 -4.60 -9.74 -6.72
N ALA A 311 -4.75 -9.82 -8.04
CA ALA A 311 -3.66 -9.62 -9.00
C ALA A 311 -3.75 -8.19 -9.53
N ILE A 312 -2.74 -7.36 -9.25
CA ILE A 312 -2.80 -5.91 -9.55
C ILE A 312 -2.33 -5.62 -10.97
N ASP A 313 -1.42 -6.43 -11.53
CA ASP A 313 -0.93 -6.25 -12.91
C ASP A 313 -0.05 -7.40 -13.43
N GLY A 314 -0.41 -8.65 -13.18
CA GLY A 314 0.48 -9.79 -13.46
C GLY A 314 1.70 -9.86 -12.53
N ASP A 315 1.67 -9.06 -11.47
CA ASP A 315 2.35 -9.28 -10.21
C ASP A 315 1.61 -10.38 -9.47
N TYR A 316 2.36 -11.36 -8.96
CA TYR A 316 1.78 -12.37 -8.09
C TYR A 316 1.14 -11.71 -6.86
N PRO A 317 0.05 -12.26 -6.32
CA PRO A 317 -0.66 -11.64 -5.22
C PRO A 317 0.25 -11.45 -4.02
N THR A 318 0.25 -10.25 -3.44
CA THR A 318 0.95 -9.97 -2.18
C THR A 318 0.22 -10.63 -1.02
N SER A 319 0.92 -10.84 0.08
CA SER A 319 0.32 -11.41 1.29
C SER A 319 1.00 -10.88 2.55
N HIS A 320 0.23 -10.78 3.63
CA HIS A 320 0.79 -10.49 4.96
C HIS A 320 1.63 -11.65 5.51
N ASP A 321 1.51 -12.82 4.91
CA ASP A 321 2.38 -13.97 5.16
C ASP A 321 3.79 -13.73 4.60
N CYS A 322 3.95 -12.74 3.72
CA CYS A 322 5.21 -12.33 3.12
C CYS A 322 5.50 -10.86 3.45
N PRO A 323 5.84 -10.53 4.72
CA PRO A 323 6.00 -9.14 5.13
C PRO A 323 7.26 -8.51 4.49
N PRO A 324 7.21 -7.20 4.17
CA PRO A 324 8.37 -6.47 3.66
C PRO A 324 9.49 -6.41 4.71
N PRO A 325 10.75 -6.21 4.28
CA PRO A 325 11.88 -6.08 5.18
C PRO A 325 11.70 -4.94 6.21
N PRO A 326 11.78 -5.20 7.53
CA PRO A 326 11.60 -4.16 8.54
C PRO A 326 12.60 -3.01 8.44
N ALA A 327 13.84 -3.30 7.98
CA ALA A 327 14.89 -2.31 7.79
C ALA A 327 14.55 -1.25 6.73
N SER A 328 13.62 -1.55 5.82
CA SER A 328 13.15 -0.63 4.78
C SER A 328 12.04 0.32 5.29
N SER A 329 11.61 0.22 6.55
CA SER A 329 10.49 1.02 7.05
C SER A 329 10.81 2.52 7.08
N LEU A 330 10.05 3.28 6.29
CA LEU A 330 10.05 4.74 6.29
C LEU A 330 9.08 5.34 7.31
N GLY A 331 8.53 4.52 8.20
CA GLY A 331 7.49 4.92 9.15
C GLY A 331 6.07 4.66 8.64
N ALA A 332 5.10 5.32 9.25
CA ALA A 332 3.69 5.16 8.95
C ALA A 332 2.94 6.49 8.90
N LEU A 333 1.96 6.58 8.01
CA LEU A 333 1.08 7.73 7.87
C LEU A 333 -0.35 7.38 8.33
N PRO A 334 -1.01 8.21 9.14
CA PRO A 334 -2.43 8.06 9.37
C PRO A 334 -3.20 8.45 8.10
N ILE A 335 -4.10 7.59 7.65
CA ILE A 335 -4.96 7.79 6.49
C ILE A 335 -6.38 7.45 6.90
N SER A 336 -7.35 8.31 6.62
CA SER A 336 -8.76 7.95 6.81
C SER A 336 -9.26 7.28 5.53
N PHE A 337 -9.67 6.02 5.62
CA PHE A 337 -10.45 5.39 4.55
C PHE A 337 -11.93 5.63 4.82
N VAL A 338 -12.64 6.10 3.81
CA VAL A 338 -14.09 6.28 3.85
C VAL A 338 -14.65 5.63 2.60
N LEU A 339 -15.58 4.70 2.78
CA LEU A 339 -16.38 4.16 1.70
C LEU A 339 -17.73 4.88 1.68
N ASP A 340 -18.01 5.56 0.57
CA ASP A 340 -19.25 6.26 0.33
C ASP A 340 -19.74 6.03 -1.10
N SER A 341 -21.05 5.91 -1.29
CA SER A 341 -21.66 5.77 -2.61
C SER A 341 -22.09 7.08 -3.26
N GLY A 342 -21.97 8.20 -2.55
CA GLY A 342 -22.29 9.55 -3.03
C GLY A 342 -21.07 10.29 -3.58
N THR A 343 -21.29 11.56 -3.95
CA THR A 343 -20.20 12.46 -4.34
C THR A 343 -19.57 13.08 -3.10
N VAL A 344 -18.26 12.91 -2.96
CA VAL A 344 -17.43 13.52 -1.93
C VAL A 344 -16.61 14.64 -2.57
N THR A 345 -16.51 15.77 -1.89
CA THR A 345 -15.73 16.92 -2.37
C THR A 345 -14.81 17.42 -1.28
N LYS A 346 -13.57 17.74 -1.66
CA LYS A 346 -12.61 18.42 -0.79
C LYS A 346 -12.08 19.65 -1.49
N THR A 347 -12.26 20.82 -0.88
CA THR A 347 -11.74 22.09 -1.39
C THR A 347 -10.57 22.55 -0.53
N ALA A 348 -9.50 22.97 -1.19
CA ALA A 348 -8.31 23.49 -0.56
C ALA A 348 -8.51 24.93 -0.06
N VAL A 349 -7.76 25.30 0.97
CA VAL A 349 -7.75 26.66 1.53
C VAL A 349 -6.48 27.42 1.16
N ASP A 350 -6.56 28.75 1.15
CA ASP A 350 -5.39 29.62 1.02
C ASP A 350 -4.93 30.06 2.40
N LEU A 351 -3.67 29.72 2.73
CA LEU A 351 -3.00 30.10 3.95
C LEU A 351 -1.96 31.19 3.66
N THR A 352 -1.57 31.92 4.70
CA THR A 352 -0.68 33.09 4.58
C THR A 352 0.60 32.82 3.79
N ASP A 353 1.20 31.64 3.98
CA ASP A 353 2.47 31.29 3.34
C ASP A 353 2.29 30.32 2.15
N GLN A 354 1.07 29.82 1.88
CA GLN A 354 0.82 28.85 0.82
C GLN A 354 -0.65 28.80 0.43
N VAL A 355 -0.92 28.84 -0.88
CA VAL A 355 -2.25 28.66 -1.47
C VAL A 355 -2.55 27.18 -1.76
N ASN A 356 -3.82 26.85 -2.02
CA ASN A 356 -4.27 25.51 -2.42
C ASN A 356 -3.79 24.39 -1.47
N VAL A 357 -4.05 24.57 -0.18
CA VAL A 357 -3.69 23.62 0.88
C VAL A 357 -4.87 22.73 1.26
N PHE A 358 -4.72 21.41 1.08
CA PHE A 358 -5.69 20.36 1.44
C PHE A 358 -5.42 19.72 2.81
N CYS A 359 -4.15 19.56 3.18
CA CYS A 359 -3.71 18.92 4.42
C CYS A 359 -2.54 19.70 5.01
N ALA A 360 -2.84 20.65 5.90
CA ALA A 360 -1.84 21.57 6.43
C ALA A 360 -1.19 21.04 7.72
N PHE A 361 0.13 21.19 7.80
CA PHE A 361 0.96 20.86 8.95
C PHE A 361 2.01 21.95 9.19
N CYS A 362 2.53 22.03 10.42
CA CYS A 362 3.60 22.96 10.74
C CYS A 362 4.87 22.61 9.96
N LYS A 363 5.20 23.46 9.00
CA LYS A 363 6.24 23.32 7.98
C LYS A 363 7.34 24.37 8.19
N ASN A 364 8.55 24.05 7.76
CA ASN A 364 9.60 25.04 7.59
C ASN A 364 9.32 25.89 6.33
N LYS A 365 9.54 27.20 6.39
CA LYS A 365 9.26 28.09 5.26
C LYS A 365 10.17 27.86 4.05
N ALA A 366 11.43 27.52 4.30
CA ALA A 366 12.45 27.35 3.26
C ALA A 366 12.62 25.89 2.82
N LEU A 367 12.26 24.94 3.67
CA LEU A 367 12.48 23.52 3.48
C LEU A 367 11.17 22.76 3.39
N ASN A 368 11.14 21.71 2.58
CA ASN A 368 10.00 20.80 2.44
C ASN A 368 9.94 19.77 3.58
N SER A 369 10.03 20.25 4.82
CA SER A 369 10.06 19.46 6.05
C SER A 369 9.03 19.95 7.07
N PHE A 370 8.57 19.04 7.93
CA PHE A 370 7.54 19.30 8.93
C PHE A 370 8.03 19.08 10.36
N ALA A 371 7.49 19.87 11.28
CA ALA A 371 7.63 19.65 12.71
C ALA A 371 7.01 18.30 13.06
N ARG A 372 7.70 17.52 13.89
CA ARG A 372 7.18 16.25 14.40
C ARG A 372 7.25 16.19 15.92
N ARG A 373 6.16 15.76 16.54
CA ARG A 373 6.03 15.54 17.98
C ARG A 373 5.25 14.27 18.25
N CYS A 374 5.46 13.68 19.43
CA CYS A 374 4.69 12.52 19.86
C CYS A 374 3.20 12.86 19.94
N GLY A 375 2.37 12.08 19.28
CA GLY A 375 0.92 12.30 19.15
C GLY A 375 0.53 13.40 18.15
N GLY A 376 1.49 14.04 17.47
CA GLY A 376 1.20 15.12 16.52
C GLY A 376 0.60 16.37 17.17
N THR A 377 0.81 16.58 18.47
CA THR A 377 0.29 17.74 19.18
C THR A 377 1.38 18.79 19.40
N PRO A 378 1.05 20.09 19.47
CA PRO A 378 2.04 21.14 19.76
C PRO A 378 2.76 20.95 21.10
N ALA A 379 2.11 20.32 22.08
CA ALA A 379 2.64 20.04 23.41
C ALA A 379 3.42 18.73 23.52
N GLY A 380 3.33 17.83 22.53
CA GLY A 380 4.03 16.55 22.57
C GLY A 380 5.54 16.69 22.59
N SER A 381 6.25 15.68 23.08
CA SER A 381 7.72 15.66 23.03
C SER A 381 8.21 15.71 21.58
N VAL A 382 9.25 16.51 21.31
CA VAL A 382 9.92 16.52 20.01
C VAL A 382 10.46 15.13 19.73
N CYS A 383 10.18 14.61 18.54
CA CYS A 383 10.61 13.29 18.15
C CYS A 383 11.45 13.35 16.88
N THR A 384 12.53 12.58 16.88
CA THR A 384 13.41 12.38 15.74
C THR A 384 13.15 11.00 15.16
N GLY A 385 13.12 10.89 13.84
CA GLY A 385 12.77 9.66 13.14
C GLY A 385 11.61 9.86 12.17
N ASN A 386 11.19 8.74 11.62
CA ASN A 386 10.18 8.67 10.58
C ASN A 386 8.77 8.91 11.12
N THR A 387 7.86 9.43 10.30
CA THR A 387 6.46 9.67 10.70
C THR A 387 5.83 8.37 11.20
N GLY A 388 4.96 8.42 12.20
CA GLY A 388 4.27 7.26 12.76
C GLY A 388 5.16 6.27 13.52
N THR A 389 6.46 6.53 13.70
CA THR A 389 7.34 5.67 14.50
C THR A 389 7.06 5.78 16.00
N THR A 390 7.39 4.72 16.73
CA THR A 390 7.17 4.57 18.17
C THR A 390 8.49 4.13 18.81
N GLY A 391 8.90 4.78 19.90
CA GLY A 391 10.22 4.63 20.49
C GLY A 391 10.59 5.93 21.20
N ALA A 392 11.39 5.85 22.26
CA ALA A 392 11.68 7.00 23.13
C ALA A 392 12.05 8.25 22.30
N PRO A 393 11.34 9.38 22.47
CA PRO A 393 10.39 9.70 23.55
C PRO A 393 8.91 9.32 23.29
N CYS A 394 8.56 8.75 22.15
CA CYS A 394 7.19 8.43 21.76
C CYS A 394 6.74 7.01 22.15
N SER A 395 5.44 6.83 22.35
CA SER A 395 4.81 5.55 22.61
C SER A 395 3.90 5.13 21.44
N VAL A 396 3.36 3.91 21.49
CA VAL A 396 2.35 3.45 20.52
C VAL A 396 1.07 4.29 20.54
N ALA A 397 0.69 4.83 21.71
CA ALA A 397 -0.47 5.70 21.86
C ALA A 397 -0.21 7.14 21.39
N ALA A 398 1.06 7.54 21.29
CA ALA A 398 1.48 8.87 20.86
C ALA A 398 2.64 8.77 19.86
N PRO A 399 2.39 8.25 18.64
CA PRO A 399 3.43 8.06 17.63
C PRO A 399 4.01 9.40 17.14
N CYS A 400 5.20 9.39 16.57
CA CYS A 400 5.86 10.59 16.06
C CYS A 400 5.15 11.13 14.80
N LEU A 401 4.31 12.16 14.93
CA LEU A 401 3.46 12.65 13.83
C LEU A 401 3.71 14.13 13.52
N PRO A 402 3.44 14.57 12.27
CA PRO A 402 3.40 15.99 11.95
C PRO A 402 2.25 16.67 12.70
N ILE A 403 2.45 17.95 13.01
CA ILE A 403 1.50 18.73 13.81
C ILE A 403 0.53 19.42 12.85
N PRO A 404 -0.79 19.08 12.86
CA PRO A 404 -1.76 19.72 12.01
C PRO A 404 -1.95 21.18 12.43
N CYS A 405 -2.29 22.03 11.47
CA CYS A 405 -2.53 23.44 11.70
C CYS A 405 -3.63 23.96 10.76
N THR A 406 -4.21 25.10 11.09
CA THR A 406 -5.10 25.85 10.21
C THR A 406 -4.58 27.27 9.96
N ALA A 407 -3.62 27.74 10.75
CA ALA A 407 -2.90 28.99 10.53
C ALA A 407 -1.48 28.95 11.08
N ASN A 408 -0.64 29.93 10.70
CA ASN A 408 0.73 30.06 11.20
C ASN A 408 0.81 30.19 12.74
N ALA A 409 -0.25 30.71 13.38
CA ALA A 409 -0.30 30.88 14.83
C ALA A 409 -0.19 29.53 15.58
N ASP A 410 -0.76 28.46 15.02
CA ASP A 410 -0.70 27.10 15.59
C ASP A 410 0.74 26.56 15.64
N CYS A 411 1.60 27.12 14.79
CA CYS A 411 2.99 26.71 14.59
C CYS A 411 4.01 27.57 15.35
N SER A 412 3.55 28.58 16.09
CA SER A 412 4.41 29.54 16.82
C SER A 412 5.36 28.87 17.83
N GLY A 413 4.94 27.78 18.48
CA GLY A 413 5.77 27.03 19.44
C GLY A 413 6.75 26.02 18.82
N GLN A 414 6.81 25.93 17.49
CA GLN A 414 7.61 24.93 16.78
C GLN A 414 9.00 25.47 16.42
N THR A 415 9.77 25.80 17.46
CA THR A 415 11.10 26.42 17.36
C THR A 415 12.25 25.42 17.21
N GLN A 416 11.96 24.12 17.17
CA GLN A 416 12.99 23.11 16.88
C GLN A 416 13.67 23.41 15.54
N SER A 417 15.01 23.34 15.49
CA SER A 417 15.79 23.62 14.28
C SER A 417 15.35 22.69 13.13
N PRO A 418 15.09 23.20 11.91
CA PRO A 418 15.38 24.54 11.40
C PRO A 418 14.25 25.59 11.57
N GLY A 419 13.26 25.32 12.40
CA GLY A 419 12.09 26.18 12.69
C GLY A 419 10.90 25.85 11.79
N PHE A 420 9.71 25.68 12.36
CA PHE A 420 8.54 25.20 11.63
C PHE A 420 7.32 26.08 11.88
N THR A 421 7.45 27.37 11.58
CA THR A 421 6.47 28.41 11.95
C THR A 421 5.42 28.68 10.87
N SER A 422 5.40 27.89 9.80
CA SER A 422 4.50 28.06 8.66
C SER A 422 3.47 26.96 8.64
N CYS A 423 2.22 27.29 8.38
CA CYS A 423 1.17 26.30 8.17
C CYS A 423 1.01 26.02 6.69
N GLY A 424 1.24 24.77 6.29
CA GLY A 424 1.13 24.39 4.88
C GLY A 424 1.33 22.91 4.64
N GLN A 425 1.30 22.52 3.37
CA GLN A 425 1.61 21.18 2.90
C GLN A 425 2.92 21.17 2.11
N ARG A 426 3.37 19.98 1.68
CA ARG A 426 4.70 19.85 1.07
C ARG A 426 4.78 20.69 -0.20
N THR A 427 3.86 20.42 -1.13
CA THR A 427 3.71 21.17 -2.38
C THR A 427 2.24 21.55 -2.55
N SER A 428 1.96 22.78 -3.00
CA SER A 428 0.60 23.30 -3.26
C SER A 428 -0.20 22.38 -4.18
N GLY A 429 -1.53 22.33 -4.07
CA GLY A 429 -2.39 21.52 -4.93
C GLY A 429 -2.36 20.02 -4.62
N ALA A 430 -2.92 19.20 -5.51
CA ALA A 430 -3.03 17.74 -5.33
C ALA A 430 -2.78 16.98 -6.64
N PHE A 431 -2.13 15.81 -6.52
CA PHE A 431 -2.09 14.67 -7.45
C PHE A 431 -1.56 14.87 -8.88
N THR A 432 -1.36 16.09 -9.38
CA THR A 432 -0.98 16.27 -10.79
C THR A 432 -0.03 17.43 -11.00
N ALA A 433 0.86 17.31 -11.98
CA ALA A 433 1.72 18.40 -12.43
C ALA A 433 1.04 19.31 -13.48
N SER A 434 -0.11 18.92 -14.02
CA SER A 434 -0.77 19.65 -15.11
C SER A 434 -1.32 21.01 -14.70
N ASN A 435 -1.79 21.15 -13.45
CA ASN A 435 -2.23 22.41 -12.85
C ASN A 435 -2.23 22.28 -11.32
N ILE A 436 -2.41 23.39 -10.61
CA ILE A 436 -2.54 23.44 -9.15
C ILE A 436 -4.01 23.19 -8.78
N ALA A 437 -4.34 21.96 -8.39
CA ALA A 437 -5.71 21.61 -8.00
C ALA A 437 -6.20 22.43 -6.79
N ARG A 438 -7.43 22.92 -6.88
CA ARG A 438 -8.21 23.64 -5.86
C ARG A 438 -9.26 22.74 -5.21
N THR A 439 -9.95 21.93 -6.02
CA THR A 439 -11.02 21.05 -5.56
C THR A 439 -10.79 19.64 -6.09
N ILE A 440 -11.00 18.66 -5.23
CA ILE A 440 -11.05 17.24 -5.57
C ILE A 440 -12.51 16.82 -5.49
N VAL A 441 -13.05 16.25 -6.56
CA VAL A 441 -14.41 15.70 -6.61
C VAL A 441 -14.31 14.22 -6.94
N GLU A 442 -14.86 13.38 -6.07
CA GLU A 442 -14.93 11.93 -6.24
C GLU A 442 -16.40 11.52 -6.19
N THR A 443 -16.84 10.68 -7.12
CA THR A 443 -18.20 10.18 -7.19
C THR A 443 -18.15 8.68 -6.95
N GLY A 444 -18.69 8.28 -5.80
CA GLY A 444 -18.95 6.87 -5.50
C GLY A 444 -20.08 6.33 -6.37
N SER A 445 -20.12 5.00 -6.49
CA SER A 445 -21.27 4.26 -7.01
C SER A 445 -21.75 3.31 -5.93
N PRO A 446 -23.06 3.13 -5.72
CA PRO A 446 -23.58 2.08 -4.85
C PRO A 446 -22.96 0.72 -5.21
N SER A 447 -22.56 -0.04 -4.20
CA SER A 447 -22.11 -1.41 -4.43
C SER A 447 -23.29 -2.28 -4.85
N GLY A 448 -23.00 -3.45 -5.44
CA GLY A 448 -24.00 -4.51 -5.51
C GLY A 448 -24.50 -4.94 -4.12
N PRO A 449 -25.47 -5.87 -4.05
CA PRO A 449 -26.05 -6.31 -2.78
C PRO A 449 -24.98 -6.78 -1.79
N LEU A 450 -25.08 -6.31 -0.54
CA LEU A 450 -24.25 -6.77 0.57
C LEU A 450 -24.50 -8.27 0.79
N THR A 451 -23.47 -9.09 0.65
CA THR A 451 -23.58 -10.53 0.93
C THR A 451 -23.37 -10.77 2.42
N VAL A 452 -24.40 -11.25 3.11
CA VAL A 452 -24.29 -11.69 4.51
C VAL A 452 -23.60 -13.04 4.57
N GLY A 453 -22.49 -13.13 5.30
CA GLY A 453 -21.64 -14.33 5.39
C GLY A 453 -22.11 -15.40 6.40
N GLY A 454 -23.32 -15.30 6.95
CA GLY A 454 -23.82 -16.22 7.98
C GLY A 454 -25.32 -16.44 7.90
N ALA A 455 -25.79 -17.56 8.47
CA ALA A 455 -27.21 -17.78 8.68
C ALA A 455 -27.77 -16.66 9.56
N GLY A 456 -28.87 -16.03 9.13
CA GLY A 456 -29.55 -15.04 9.94
C GLY A 456 -29.87 -15.62 11.32
N ALA A 457 -29.59 -14.86 12.38
CA ALA A 457 -30.02 -15.23 13.72
C ALA A 457 -31.55 -15.41 13.68
N PRO A 458 -32.10 -16.53 14.20
CA PRO A 458 -33.55 -16.69 14.27
C PRO A 458 -34.14 -15.55 15.09
N SER A 459 -35.21 -14.96 14.54
CA SER A 459 -36.03 -13.92 15.15
C SER A 459 -36.60 -14.33 16.50
#